data_AF-A0A7C7QXD7-F1
#
_entry.id   AF-A0A7C7QXD7-F1
#
_cell.length_a   1.000
_cell.length_b   1.000
_cell.length_c   1.000
_cell.angle_alpha   90.00
_cell.angle_beta   90.00
_cell.angle_gamma   90.00
#
_symmetry.space_group_name_H-M   'P 1'
#
loop_
_entity.id
_entity.type
_entity.pdbx_description
1 polymer ?
#
loop_
_entity_poly.entity_id
_entity_poly.type
_entity_poly.pdbx_seq_one_letter_code
_entity_poly.pdbx_strand_id
1 'polypeptide(L)'
;SRIMVLNVGRRTMGIMVDSVNEVLRVSQDQISPAPPTVARLGNQYMTGLIRRGDGLLILLDVDQLLGEEETPAPEEAAMAG
;
A
#
# COMPACT_ATOMS: atom_id res chain seq x y z
N SER A 1 -6.05 -16.45 -6.66
CA SER A 1 -5.22 -15.25 -6.84
C SER A 1 -5.82 -14.35 -7.90
N ARG A 2 -6.06 -13.09 -7.58
CA ARG A 2 -6.49 -12.02 -8.50
C ARG A 2 -5.36 -11.01 -8.61
N ILE A 3 -5.34 -10.22 -9.68
CA ILE A 3 -4.37 -9.12 -9.83
C ILE A 3 -5.13 -7.81 -9.67
N MET A 4 -4.74 -7.00 -8.69
CA MET A 4 -5.17 -5.62 -8.58
C MET A 4 -4.24 -4.75 -9.41
N VAL A 5 -4.81 -4.00 -10.36
CA VAL A 5 -4.05 -3.04 -11.18
C VAL A 5 -4.16 -1.67 -10.53
N LEU A 6 -3.02 -1.07 -10.22
CA LEU A 6 -2.89 0.19 -9.52
C LEU A 6 -2.07 1.16 -10.37
N ASN A 7 -2.42 2.43 -10.32
CA ASN A 7 -1.61 3.50 -10.89
C ASN A 7 -0.98 4.26 -9.74
N VAL A 8 0.35 4.19 -9.64
CA VAL A 8 1.16 4.86 -8.61
C VAL A 8 2.08 5.84 -9.32
N GLY A 9 1.83 7.14 -9.12
CA GLY A 9 2.46 8.19 -9.91
C GLY A 9 2.25 8.00 -11.43
N ARG A 10 3.33 7.72 -12.17
CA ARG A 10 3.31 7.48 -13.63
C ARG A 10 3.46 6.00 -14.01
N ARG A 11 3.50 5.10 -13.02
CA ARG A 11 3.69 3.66 -13.22
C ARG A 11 2.36 2.95 -13.05
N THR A 12 2.08 1.99 -13.93
CA THR A 12 0.99 1.03 -13.74
C THR A 12 1.58 -0.27 -13.20
N MET A 13 1.09 -0.72 -12.06
CA MET A 13 1.61 -1.87 -11.32
C MET A 13 0.50 -2.88 -11.07
N GLY A 14 0.84 -4.17 -11.10
CA GLY A 14 -0.06 -5.27 -10.75
C GLY A 14 0.34 -5.89 -9.42
N ILE A 15 -0.58 -5.95 -8.45
CA ILE A 15 -0.37 -6.62 -7.17
C ILE A 15 -1.18 -7.92 -7.15
N MET A 16 -0.54 -9.03 -6.79
CA MET A 16 -1.22 -10.30 -6.56
C MET A 16 -1.90 -10.28 -5.19
N VAL A 17 -3.18 -10.63 -5.17
CA VAL A 17 -3.97 -10.77 -3.94
C VAL A 17 -4.76 -12.06 -3.94
N ASP A 18 -5.10 -12.53 -2.74
CA ASP A 18 -5.89 -13.74 -2.57
C ASP A 18 -7.33 -13.53 -3.08
N SER A 19 -7.96 -12.45 -2.63
CA SER A 19 -9.35 -12.12 -2.96
C SER A 19 -9.62 -10.61 -2.86
N VAL A 20 -10.70 -10.19 -3.53
CA VAL A 20 -11.26 -8.83 -3.40
C VAL A 20 -12.71 -9.03 -2.95
N ASN A 21 -13.04 -8.52 -1.77
CA ASN A 21 -14.32 -8.78 -1.11
C ASN A 21 -15.41 -7.80 -1.57
N GLU A 22 -15.32 -6.54 -1.15
CA GLU A 22 -16.32 -5.50 -1.43
C GLU A 22 -15.69 -4.10 -1.46
N VAL A 23 -16.41 -3.14 -2.03
CA VAL A 23 -16.04 -1.71 -2.01
C VAL A 23 -16.81 -1.03 -0.88
N LEU A 24 -16.08 -0.40 0.04
CA LEU A 24 -16.65 0.21 1.24
C LEU A 24 -16.54 1.74 1.18
N ARG A 25 -17.58 2.42 1.67
CA ARG A 25 -17.49 3.84 2.03
C ARG A 25 -17.11 3.94 3.49
N VAL A 26 -15.98 4.59 3.76
CA VAL A 26 -15.44 4.79 5.10
C VAL A 26 -15.40 6.29 5.38
N SER A 27 -15.94 6.71 6.52
CA SER A 27 -15.83 8.08 7.00
C SER A 27 -14.62 8.22 7.94
N GLN A 28 -14.05 9.42 8.05
CA GLN A 28 -12.81 9.62 8.82
C GLN A 28 -12.96 9.29 10.32
N ASP A 29 -14.14 9.47 10.89
CA ASP A 29 -14.46 9.13 12.28
C ASP A 29 -14.43 7.61 12.57
N GLN A 30 -14.52 6.78 11.53
CA GLN A 30 -14.40 5.32 11.65
C GLN A 30 -12.93 4.85 11.66
N ILE A 31 -11.99 5.74 11.34
CA ILE A 31 -10.56 5.43 11.25
C ILE A 31 -9.92 5.69 12.62
N SER A 32 -9.53 4.62 13.29
CA SER A 32 -8.73 4.67 14.51
C SER A 32 -7.25 4.77 14.18
N PRO A 33 -6.44 5.49 14.99
CA PRO A 33 -5.00 5.46 14.85
C PRO A 33 -4.45 4.05 15.06
N ALA A 34 -3.34 3.76 14.38
CA ALA A 34 -2.61 2.51 14.56
C ALA A 34 -2.09 2.37 16.00
N PRO A 35 -2.23 1.19 16.64
CA PRO A 35 -1.66 0.94 17.95
C PRO A 35 -0.13 1.14 17.92
N PRO A 36 0.49 1.67 18.99
CA PRO A 36 1.92 1.93 19.04
C PRO A 36 2.79 0.70 18.73
N THR A 37 2.33 -0.49 19.12
CA THR A 37 3.00 -1.76 18.87
C THR A 37 3.09 -2.09 17.37
N VAL A 38 2.06 -1.73 16.59
CA VAL A 38 2.03 -1.94 15.13
C VAL A 38 2.80 -0.84 14.42
N ALA A 39 2.72 0.40 14.92
CA ALA A 39 3.51 1.53 14.41
C ALA A 39 5.02 1.31 14.55
N ARG A 40 5.48 0.63 15.61
CA ARG A 40 6.91 0.31 15.83
C ARG A 40 7.48 -0.75 14.90
N LEU A 41 6.64 -1.56 14.25
CA LEU A 41 7.08 -2.68 13.39
C LEU A 41 7.47 -2.26 11.96
N GLY A 42 7.59 -0.96 11.67
CA GLY A 42 8.02 -0.47 10.36
C GLY A 42 6.87 -0.19 9.38
N ASN A 43 5.65 -0.08 9.86
CA ASN A 43 4.46 0.17 9.03
C ASN A 43 4.31 1.66 8.67
N GLN A 44 5.35 2.26 8.08
CA GLN A 44 5.33 3.65 7.59
C GLN A 44 4.22 3.92 6.56
N TYR A 45 3.75 2.86 5.89
CA TYR A 45 2.67 2.89 4.92
C TYR A 45 1.28 2.61 5.52
N MET A 46 1.15 2.34 6.83
CA MET A 46 -0.17 2.10 7.45
C MET A 46 -0.74 3.40 8.01
N THR A 47 -1.91 3.78 7.51
CA THR A 47 -2.53 5.07 7.85
C THR A 47 -3.56 4.97 8.95
N GLY A 48 -4.13 3.79 9.20
CA GLY A 48 -5.08 3.58 10.27
C GLY A 48 -5.73 2.21 10.30
N LEU A 49 -6.65 2.05 11.24
CA LEU A 49 -7.44 0.83 11.43
C LEU A 49 -8.92 1.16 11.42
N ILE A 50 -9.72 0.30 10.81
CA ILE A 50 -11.18 0.41 10.82
C ILE A 50 -11.72 -0.86 11.45
N ARG A 51 -12.49 -0.72 12.52
CA ARG A 51 -13.17 -1.84 13.17
C ARG A 51 -14.62 -1.85 12.70
N ARG A 52 -15.06 -2.95 12.10
CA ARG A 52 -16.43 -3.10 11.60
C ARG A 52 -16.97 -4.48 11.94
N GLY A 53 -18.01 -4.53 12.78
CA GLY A 53 -18.52 -5.78 13.34
C GLY A 53 -17.38 -6.54 14.04
N ASP A 54 -17.19 -7.80 13.64
CA ASP A 54 -16.14 -8.67 14.18
C ASP A 54 -14.81 -8.59 13.40
N GLY A 55 -14.77 -7.78 12.33
CA GLY A 55 -13.61 -7.64 11.46
C GLY A 55 -12.73 -6.43 11.79
N LEU A 56 -11.42 -6.59 11.57
CA LEU A 56 -10.46 -5.51 11.56
C LEU A 56 -9.97 -5.28 10.12
N LEU A 57 -10.09 -4.06 9.63
CA LEU A 57 -9.54 -3.63 8.35
C LEU A 57 -8.33 -2.72 8.59
N ILE A 58 -7.28 -2.95 7.83
CA ILE A 58 -6.06 -2.13 7.85
C ILE A 58 -6.12 -1.18 6.68
N LEU A 59 -5.97 0.12 6.95
CA LEU A 59 -5.86 1.14 5.91
C LEU A 59 -4.38 1.34 5.58
N LEU A 60 -4.06 1.18 4.30
CA LEU A 60 -2.71 1.28 3.76
C LEU A 60 -2.64 2.43 2.76
N ASP A 61 -1.53 3.16 2.80
CA ASP A 61 -1.12 4.11 1.79
C ASP A 61 -0.34 3.36 0.70
N VAL A 62 -0.98 3.20 -0.45
CA VAL A 62 -0.41 2.47 -1.59
C VAL A 62 0.76 3.24 -2.20
N ASP A 63 0.73 4.57 -2.18
CA ASP A 63 1.80 5.39 -2.73
C ASP A 63 3.07 5.27 -1.88
N GLN A 64 2.94 5.21 -0.55
CA GLN A 64 4.09 4.92 0.33
C GLN A 64 4.52 3.46 0.29
N LEU A 65 3.58 2.52 0.16
CA LEU A 65 3.87 1.09 0.11
C LEU A 65 4.64 0.70 -1.17
N LEU A 66 4.33 1.31 -2.31
CA LEU A 66 4.93 1.00 -3.61
C LEU A 66 5.90 2.07 -4.13
N GLY A 67 5.93 3.25 -3.49
CA GLY A 67 6.77 4.38 -3.90
C GLY A 67 8.23 4.24 -3.51
N GLU A 68 8.55 3.28 -2.64
CA GLU A 68 9.90 2.86 -2.34
C GLU A 68 10.21 1.62 -3.16
N GLU A 69 10.57 1.79 -4.44
CA GLU A 69 11.67 1.06 -5.07
C GLU A 69 12.11 1.74 -6.38
N GLU A 70 13.43 1.90 -6.43
CA GLU A 70 14.30 2.07 -7.59
C GLU A 70 14.60 3.51 -8.07
N THR A 71 15.66 4.10 -7.47
CA THR A 71 16.70 4.71 -8.28
C THR A 71 17.11 3.67 -9.33
N PRO A 72 16.88 3.91 -10.64
CA PRO A 72 17.37 2.99 -11.65
C PRO A 72 18.88 2.80 -11.40
N ALA A 73 19.31 1.56 -11.19
CA ALA A 73 20.72 1.25 -11.31
C ALA A 73 21.19 1.81 -12.67
N PRO A 74 22.34 2.51 -12.75
CA PRO A 74 22.83 3.05 -14.01
C PRO A 74 23.31 1.91 -14.91
N GLU A 75 22.37 1.18 -15.52
CA GLU A 75 22.61 0.19 -16.55
C GLU A 75 22.39 0.86 -17.91
N GLU A 76 23.32 1.74 -18.33
CA GLU A 76 23.57 2.06 -19.76
C GLU A 76 24.68 3.10 -20.03
N ALA A 77 25.49 3.54 -19.06
CA ALA A 77 26.63 4.41 -19.34
C ALA A 77 27.91 3.66 -19.79
N ALA A 78 27.86 2.34 -19.96
CA ALA A 78 29.03 1.52 -20.31
C ALA A 78 29.18 1.20 -21.81
N MET A 79 28.24 1.60 -22.67
CA MET A 79 28.31 1.28 -24.11
C MET A 79 28.04 2.51 -25.01
N ALA A 80 28.72 3.63 -24.77
CA ALA A 80 29.00 4.64 -25.80
C ALA A 80 30.05 5.64 -25.29
N GLY A 81 31.32 5.46 -25.66
CA GLY A 81 32.39 6.44 -25.46
C GLY A 81 33.74 5.82 -25.23
#